data_AF-A0A0F9WAL9-F1
#
_entry.id   AF-A0A0F9WAL9-F1
#
_cell.length_a   1.000
_cell.length_b   1.000
_cell.length_c   1.000
_cell.angle_alpha   90.00
_cell.angle_beta   90.00
_cell.angle_gamma   90.00
#
_symmetry.space_group_name_H-M   'P 1'
#
loop_
_entity.id
_entity.type
_entity.pdbx_description
1 polymer ?
#
loop_
_entity_poly.entity_id
_entity_poly.type
_entity_poly.pdbx_seq_one_letter_code
_entity_poly.pdbx_strand_id
1 'polypeptide(L)'
;MVKIGGEGIRVQFDEAAICNGELIPNPSSTLDNKLNVQWLVGSVEKVNCRNFVLKLVSNRKVSTILDMFFEHVVPGSIIVNDGYPSYPGAVAKFGSFHEVVNHTVGFVNAQGAHTNQIGSLWSHLKHAYRKRGGINKGRMNFFLNEWK
;
A
#
# COMPACT_ATOMS: atom_id res chain seq x y z
N MET A 1 16.54 5.97 5.49
CA MET A 1 15.94 4.80 4.81
C MET A 1 16.26 4.88 3.34
N VAL A 2 16.58 3.75 2.71
CA VAL A 2 16.76 3.66 1.26
C VAL A 2 15.36 3.74 0.62
N LYS A 3 15.18 4.60 -0.38
CA LYS A 3 13.94 4.65 -1.16
C LYS A 3 13.88 3.47 -2.12
N ILE A 4 12.67 3.04 -2.44
CA ILE A 4 12.40 1.96 -3.38
C ILE A 4 12.05 2.50 -4.77
N GLY A 5 12.24 1.68 -5.79
CA GLY A 5 11.98 2.00 -7.18
C GLY A 5 13.20 2.63 -7.89
N GLY A 6 12.91 3.40 -8.92
CA GLY A 6 13.89 3.98 -9.84
C GLY A 6 13.30 4.12 -11.23
N GLU A 7 14.03 4.77 -12.12
CA GLU A 7 13.58 4.97 -13.49
C GLU A 7 13.19 3.64 -14.17
N GLY A 8 11.96 3.57 -14.67
CA GLY A 8 11.40 2.37 -15.31
C GLY A 8 11.06 1.21 -14.35
N ILE A 9 11.33 1.34 -13.05
CA ILE A 9 11.00 0.32 -12.05
C ILE A 9 9.56 0.51 -11.58
N ARG A 10 8.77 -0.56 -11.68
CA ARG A 10 7.40 -0.63 -11.14
C ARG A 10 7.42 -0.80 -9.62
N VAL A 11 6.68 0.05 -8.93
CA VAL A 11 6.41 -0.04 -7.50
C VAL A 11 4.91 -0.21 -7.29
N GLN A 12 4.51 -1.34 -6.72
CA GLN A 12 3.10 -1.62 -6.42
C GLN A 12 2.72 -0.98 -5.09
N PHE A 13 1.57 -0.33 -5.03
CA PHE A 13 0.96 0.25 -3.84
C PHE A 13 -0.44 -0.30 -3.63
N ASP A 14 -0.81 -0.46 -2.37
CA ASP A 14 -2.16 -0.87 -1.94
C ASP A 14 -2.36 -0.52 -0.47
N GLU A 15 -3.60 -0.60 0.01
CA GLU A 15 -4.01 -0.23 1.35
C GLU A 15 -4.73 -1.38 2.07
N ALA A 16 -4.47 -1.49 3.37
CA ALA A 16 -5.22 -2.36 4.26
C ALA A 16 -5.77 -1.56 5.45
N ALA A 17 -6.91 -1.99 5.98
CA ALA A 17 -7.48 -1.42 7.20
C ALA A 17 -7.65 -2.48 8.28
N ILE A 18 -7.47 -2.02 9.52
CA ILE A 18 -7.85 -2.74 10.73
C ILE A 18 -8.83 -1.86 11.49
N CYS A 19 -9.95 -2.42 11.94
CA CYS A 19 -10.96 -1.70 12.73
C CYS A 19 -11.31 -2.54 13.94
N ASN A 20 -11.26 -1.97 15.15
CA ASN A 20 -11.54 -2.69 16.40
C ASN A 20 -10.72 -3.99 16.56
N GLY A 21 -9.48 -4.02 16.06
CA GLY A 21 -8.63 -5.21 16.11
C GLY A 21 -8.93 -6.25 15.02
N GLU A 22 -9.90 -6.01 14.14
CA GLU A 22 -10.26 -6.91 13.05
C GLU A 22 -9.75 -6.39 11.70
N LEU A 23 -9.20 -7.29 10.89
CA LEU A 23 -8.80 -6.99 9.51
C LEU A 23 -10.05 -6.74 8.66
N ILE A 24 -10.09 -5.60 7.99
CA ILE A 24 -11.19 -5.25 7.08
C ILE A 24 -10.99 -5.98 5.73
N PRO A 25 -11.95 -6.80 5.28
CA PRO A 25 -11.84 -7.50 3.99
C PRO A 25 -11.92 -6.56 2.78
N ASN A 26 -12.83 -5.58 2.81
CA ASN A 26 -13.01 -4.57 1.77
C ASN A 26 -12.72 -3.17 2.35
N PRO A 27 -11.47 -2.70 2.30
CA PRO A 27 -11.11 -1.39 2.84
C PRO A 27 -11.69 -0.23 2.02
N SER A 28 -12.03 -0.43 0.75
CA SER A 28 -12.48 0.66 -0.14
C SER A 28 -13.76 1.34 0.34
N SER A 29 -14.66 0.63 1.03
CA SER A 29 -15.88 1.19 1.63
C SER A 29 -15.70 1.74 3.05
N THR A 30 -14.51 1.63 3.63
CA THR A 30 -14.24 2.11 5.00
C THR A 30 -13.89 3.58 4.99
N LEU A 31 -14.61 4.36 5.79
CA LEU A 31 -14.36 5.80 5.95
C LEU A 31 -13.06 6.04 6.71
N ASP A 32 -12.29 7.02 6.26
CA ASP A 32 -11.03 7.41 6.89
C ASP A 32 -11.21 7.91 8.33
N ASN A 33 -12.33 8.55 8.64
CA ASN A 33 -12.65 9.08 9.97
C ASN A 33 -13.42 8.09 10.87
N LYS A 34 -13.58 6.83 10.44
CA LYS A 34 -14.27 5.82 11.25
C LYS A 34 -13.50 5.60 12.56
N LEU A 35 -14.21 5.62 13.69
CA LEU A 35 -13.60 5.38 14.99
C LEU A 35 -12.86 4.04 15.00
N ASN A 36 -11.67 4.03 15.60
CA ASN A 36 -10.79 2.85 15.74
C ASN A 36 -10.27 2.22 14.44
N VAL A 37 -10.43 2.88 13.30
CA VAL A 37 -9.72 2.45 12.08
C VAL A 37 -8.22 2.75 12.20
N GLN A 38 -7.41 1.84 11.70
CA GLN A 38 -5.98 1.97 11.48
C GLN A 38 -5.70 1.66 10.02
N TRP A 39 -5.21 2.66 9.29
CA TRP A 39 -4.85 2.52 7.89
C TRP A 39 -3.39 2.10 7.76
N LEU A 40 -3.16 1.10 6.92
CA LEU A 40 -1.84 0.65 6.51
C LEU A 40 -1.70 0.93 5.02
N VAL A 41 -0.61 1.57 4.62
CA VAL A 41 -0.22 1.68 3.22
C VAL A 41 1.03 0.83 3.04
N GLY A 42 0.99 -0.05 2.05
CA GLY A 42 2.10 -0.91 1.68
C GLY A 42 2.62 -0.57 0.29
N SER A 43 3.91 -0.74 0.10
CA SER A 43 4.53 -0.66 -1.22
C SER A 43 5.59 -1.73 -1.41
N VAL A 44 5.77 -2.22 -2.64
CA VAL A 44 6.78 -3.25 -2.96
C VAL A 44 7.30 -3.07 -4.38
N GLU A 45 8.61 -3.23 -4.56
CA GLU A 45 9.23 -3.22 -5.89
C GLU A 45 8.90 -4.47 -6.68
N LYS A 46 8.67 -4.28 -7.98
CA LYS A 46 8.47 -5.40 -8.90
C LYS A 46 9.73 -6.25 -9.07
N VAL A 47 10.90 -5.61 -9.16
CA VAL A 47 12.18 -6.29 -9.45
C VAL A 47 12.73 -7.07 -8.25
N ASN A 48 12.55 -6.54 -7.04
CA ASN A 48 12.99 -7.19 -5.81
C ASN A 48 11.91 -7.09 -4.73
N CYS A 49 11.16 -8.17 -4.52
CA CYS A 49 10.08 -8.17 -3.53
C CYS A 49 10.53 -8.06 -2.07
N ARG A 50 11.84 -8.09 -1.78
CA ARG A 50 12.38 -7.77 -0.45
C ARG A 50 12.46 -6.26 -0.19
N ASN A 51 12.39 -5.45 -1.25
CA ASN A 51 12.32 -4.00 -1.14
C ASN A 51 10.84 -3.60 -1.03
N PHE A 52 10.37 -3.42 0.20
CA PHE A 52 9.01 -3.01 0.49
C PHE A 52 8.96 -2.04 1.68
N VAL A 53 7.87 -1.31 1.78
CA VAL A 53 7.56 -0.44 2.91
C VAL A 53 6.16 -0.74 3.41
N LEU A 54 6.02 -0.84 4.73
CA LEU A 54 4.72 -0.90 5.41
C LEU A 54 4.65 0.27 6.38
N LYS A 55 3.60 1.09 6.29
CA LYS A 55 3.42 2.24 7.17
C LYS A 55 2.01 2.37 7.69
N LEU A 56 1.90 2.66 8.98
CA LEU A 56 0.67 3.12 9.59
C LEU A 56 0.43 4.58 9.20
N VAL A 57 -0.72 4.86 8.61
CA VAL A 57 -1.14 6.21 8.21
C VAL A 57 -2.46 6.58 8.88
N SER A 58 -2.76 7.88 8.96
CA SER A 58 -4.00 8.35 9.59
C SER A 58 -5.21 8.29 8.67
N ASN A 59 -5.00 8.28 7.35
CA ASN A 59 -6.03 8.30 6.32
C ASN A 59 -5.40 7.94 4.95
N ARG A 60 -6.22 7.82 3.90
CA ARG A 60 -5.74 7.53 2.54
C ARG A 60 -5.95 8.70 1.59
N LYS A 61 -5.98 9.93 2.08
CA LYS A 61 -6.13 11.12 1.22
C LYS A 61 -4.91 11.30 0.33
N VAL A 62 -5.12 12.03 -0.77
CA VAL A 62 -4.07 12.40 -1.74
C VAL A 62 -2.81 12.92 -1.06
N SER A 63 -2.92 13.79 -0.04
CA SER A 63 -1.75 14.34 0.66
C SER A 63 -0.94 13.25 1.38
N THR A 64 -1.61 12.36 2.11
CA THR A 64 -0.93 11.27 2.84
C THR A 64 -0.28 10.26 1.90
N ILE A 65 -0.92 9.93 0.78
CA ILE A 65 -0.34 9.05 -0.24
C ILE A 65 0.83 9.73 -0.97
N LEU A 66 0.72 11.04 -1.23
CA LEU A 66 1.81 11.83 -1.80
C LEU A 66 3.03 11.89 -0.87
N ASP A 67 2.82 12.07 0.44
CA ASP A 67 3.90 12.03 1.43
C ASP A 67 4.60 10.65 1.44
N MET A 68 3.83 9.57 1.31
CA MET A 68 4.39 8.22 1.15
C MET A 68 5.31 8.11 -0.08
N PHE A 69 4.92 8.70 -1.21
CA PHE A 69 5.76 8.71 -2.41
C PHE A 69 7.04 9.50 -2.19
N PHE A 70 6.96 10.72 -1.66
CA PHE A 70 8.14 11.53 -1.40
C PHE A 70 9.10 10.89 -0.41
N GLU A 71 8.60 10.22 0.62
CA GLU A 71 9.45 9.60 1.65
C GLU A 71 10.09 8.29 1.15
N HIS A 72 9.38 7.50 0.35
CA HIS A 72 9.75 6.11 0.10
C HIS A 72 10.02 5.76 -1.35
N VAL A 73 9.68 6.60 -2.33
CA VAL A 73 9.81 6.26 -3.76
C VAL A 73 10.87 7.11 -4.44
N VAL A 74 11.72 6.49 -5.24
CA VAL A 74 12.66 7.18 -6.12
C VAL A 74 11.90 7.82 -7.29
N PRO A 75 12.07 9.13 -7.56
CA PRO A 75 11.44 9.78 -8.72
C PRO A 75 11.75 9.05 -10.03
N GLY A 76 10.79 9.05 -10.96
CA GLY A 76 10.89 8.31 -12.23
C GLY A 76 10.39 6.85 -12.17
N SER A 77 10.00 6.38 -10.98
CA SER A 77 9.33 5.08 -10.83
C SER A 77 7.98 5.04 -11.53
N ILE A 78 7.52 3.83 -11.86
CA ILE A 78 6.16 3.58 -12.36
C ILE A 78 5.31 3.11 -11.17
N ILE A 79 4.31 3.91 -10.79
CA ILE A 79 3.42 3.57 -9.68
C ILE A 79 2.30 2.65 -10.21
N VAL A 80 2.12 1.49 -9.57
CA VAL A 80 1.09 0.51 -9.92
C VAL A 80 0.13 0.32 -8.74
N ASN A 81 -1.19 0.43 -8.96
CA ASN A 81 -2.21 0.19 -7.92
C ASN A 81 -3.53 -0.27 -8.54
N ASP A 82 -4.51 -0.59 -7.69
CA ASP A 82 -5.83 -1.08 -8.07
C ASP A 82 -6.86 0.03 -8.41
N GLY A 83 -6.46 1.30 -8.36
CA GLY A 83 -7.27 2.44 -8.78
C GLY A 83 -8.03 3.15 -7.65
N TYR A 84 -7.62 3.02 -6.38
CA TYR A 84 -8.23 3.81 -5.30
C TYR A 84 -8.17 5.34 -5.60
N PRO A 85 -9.24 6.13 -5.31
CA PRO A 85 -9.40 7.49 -5.86
C PRO A 85 -8.30 8.50 -5.53
N SER A 86 -7.50 8.26 -4.48
CA SER A 86 -6.40 9.15 -4.11
C SER A 86 -5.15 8.98 -4.99
N TYR A 87 -4.93 7.81 -5.58
CA TYR A 87 -3.72 7.53 -6.35
C TYR A 87 -3.56 8.41 -7.58
N PRO A 88 -4.56 8.61 -8.46
CA PRO A 88 -4.40 9.45 -9.64
C PRO A 88 -3.88 10.86 -9.32
N GLY A 89 -4.46 11.51 -8.30
CA GLY A 89 -4.05 12.85 -7.87
C GLY A 89 -2.67 12.87 -7.20
N ALA A 90 -2.33 11.84 -6.42
CA ALA A 90 -1.02 11.76 -5.77
C ALA A 90 0.10 11.48 -6.78
N VAL A 91 -0.11 10.56 -7.73
CA VAL A 91 0.87 10.21 -8.75
C VAL A 91 1.14 11.38 -9.69
N ALA A 92 0.09 12.10 -10.11
CA ALA A 92 0.22 13.30 -10.92
C ALA A 92 1.07 14.39 -10.23
N LYS A 93 0.84 14.63 -8.93
CA LYS A 93 1.61 15.60 -8.14
C LYS A 93 3.05 15.16 -7.89
N PHE A 94 3.28 13.86 -7.76
CA PHE A 94 4.63 13.29 -7.62
C PHE A 94 5.42 13.31 -8.94
N GLY A 95 4.75 13.50 -10.09
CA GLY A 95 5.39 13.57 -11.40
C GLY A 95 5.90 12.22 -11.89
N SER A 96 5.18 11.13 -11.59
CA SER A 96 5.56 9.77 -11.98
C SER A 96 4.56 9.14 -12.94
N PHE A 97 4.96 8.04 -13.60
CA PHE A 97 4.07 7.26 -14.44
C PHE A 97 3.07 6.47 -13.58
N HIS A 98 1.87 6.26 -14.11
CA HIS A 98 0.80 5.58 -13.42
C HIS A 98 0.25 4.43 -14.26
N GLU A 99 0.26 3.22 -13.70
CA GLU A 99 -0.42 2.05 -14.26
C GLU A 99 -1.51 1.60 -13.28
N VAL A 100 -2.76 1.57 -13.75
CA VAL A 100 -3.90 1.12 -12.94
C VAL A 100 -4.28 -0.29 -13.34
N VAL A 101 -4.53 -1.15 -12.36
CA VAL A 101 -5.03 -2.52 -12.53
C VAL A 101 -6.49 -2.55 -12.08
N ASN A 102 -7.41 -2.40 -13.02
CA ASN A 102 -8.83 -2.43 -12.70
C ASN A 102 -9.33 -3.86 -12.54
N HIS A 103 -9.54 -4.31 -11.30
CA HIS A 103 -10.02 -5.66 -10.99
C HIS A 103 -11.45 -5.97 -11.47
N THR A 104 -12.25 -4.98 -11.90
CA THR A 104 -13.52 -5.26 -12.57
C THR A 104 -13.33 -5.67 -14.03
N VAL A 105 -12.18 -5.32 -14.62
CA VAL A 105 -11.81 -5.66 -16.01
C VAL A 105 -10.92 -6.89 -16.05
N GLY A 106 -9.96 -7.00 -15.13
CA GLY A 106 -9.07 -8.15 -15.03
C GLY A 106 -7.96 -7.98 -13.99
N PHE A 107 -7.15 -9.04 -13.80
CA PHE A 107 -6.04 -9.05 -12.86
C PHE A 107 -4.72 -8.54 -13.45
N VAL A 108 -4.69 -8.28 -14.75
CA VAL A 108 -3.55 -7.73 -15.49
C VAL A 108 -4.11 -6.65 -16.42
N ASN A 109 -3.47 -5.48 -16.45
CA ASN A 109 -3.87 -4.40 -17.37
C ASN A 109 -3.25 -4.59 -18.77
N ALA A 110 -3.63 -3.72 -19.72
CA ALA A 110 -3.13 -3.79 -21.10
C ALA A 110 -1.61 -3.61 -21.23
N GLN A 111 -0.96 -2.99 -20.24
CA GLN A 111 0.49 -2.78 -20.16
C GLN A 111 1.22 -3.95 -19.48
N GLY A 112 0.50 -5.02 -19.12
CA GLY A 112 1.03 -6.19 -18.41
C GLY A 112 1.27 -5.96 -16.91
N ALA A 113 0.79 -4.85 -16.34
CA ALA A 113 0.92 -4.55 -14.92
C ALA A 113 -0.09 -5.35 -14.10
N HIS A 114 0.31 -5.73 -12.88
CA HIS A 114 -0.49 -6.48 -11.91
C HIS A 114 -0.11 -6.06 -10.48
N THR A 115 -0.93 -6.42 -9.49
CA THR A 115 -0.73 -6.10 -8.05
C THR A 115 -0.40 -7.33 -7.19
N ASN A 116 0.01 -8.44 -7.82
CA ASN A 116 0.24 -9.72 -7.11
C ASN A 116 1.30 -9.67 -6.00
N GLN A 117 2.36 -8.87 -6.11
CA GLN A 117 3.40 -8.84 -5.07
C GLN A 117 2.91 -8.11 -3.83
N ILE A 118 2.22 -6.98 -3.99
CA ILE A 118 1.63 -6.28 -2.84
C ILE A 118 0.52 -7.13 -2.20
N GLY A 119 -0.28 -7.85 -3.01
CA GLY A 119 -1.23 -8.84 -2.51
C GLY A 119 -0.57 -9.96 -1.71
N SER A 120 0.59 -10.47 -2.17
CA SER A 120 1.37 -11.47 -1.44
C SER A 120 1.93 -10.92 -0.12
N LEU A 121 2.44 -9.68 -0.11
CA LEU A 121 2.92 -9.01 1.10
C LEU A 121 1.79 -8.91 2.14
N TRP A 122 0.60 -8.48 1.71
CA TRP A 122 -0.57 -8.44 2.59
C TRP A 122 -0.98 -9.82 3.09
N SER A 123 -0.90 -10.86 2.26
CA SER A 123 -1.23 -12.23 2.69
C SER A 123 -0.34 -12.66 3.86
N HIS A 124 0.97 -12.44 3.77
CA HIS A 124 1.92 -12.76 4.84
C HIS A 124 1.67 -11.93 6.11
N LEU A 125 1.49 -10.60 5.96
CA LEU A 125 1.24 -9.72 7.09
C LEU A 125 -0.06 -10.08 7.81
N LYS A 126 -1.14 -10.30 7.06
CA LYS A 126 -2.46 -10.67 7.58
C LYS A 126 -2.42 -12.06 8.24
N HIS A 127 -1.65 -13.00 7.72
CA HIS A 127 -1.44 -14.30 8.36
C HIS A 127 -0.76 -14.15 9.72
N ALA A 128 0.34 -13.40 9.80
CA ALA A 128 1.06 -13.17 11.05
C ALA A 128 0.21 -12.41 12.08
N TYR A 129 -0.57 -11.43 11.63
CA TYR A 129 -1.52 -10.70 12.47
C TYR A 129 -2.53 -11.66 13.13
N ARG A 130 -3.14 -12.55 12.33
CA ARG A 130 -4.11 -13.55 12.83
C ARG A 130 -3.47 -14.57 13.76
N LYS A 131 -2.25 -15.04 13.44
CA LYS A 131 -1.50 -15.99 14.27
C LYS A 131 -1.24 -15.46 15.69
N ARG A 132 -1.20 -14.14 15.86
CA ARG A 132 -1.02 -13.48 17.16
C ARG A 132 -2.33 -13.16 17.89
N GLY A 133 -3.48 -13.52 17.32
CA GLY A 133 -4.79 -13.13 17.86
C GLY A 133 -5.12 -11.65 17.65
N GLY A 134 -4.47 -11.01 16.67
CA GLY A 134 -4.52 -9.57 16.47
C GLY A 134 -3.42 -8.81 17.22
N ILE A 135 -3.38 -7.49 17.04
CA ILE A 135 -2.39 -6.61 17.67
C ILE A 135 -3.12 -5.46 18.35
N ASN A 136 -2.73 -5.15 19.58
CA ASN A 136 -3.24 -3.96 20.26
C ASN A 136 -2.97 -2.71 19.39
N LYS A 137 -3.98 -1.85 19.24
CA LYS A 137 -3.92 -0.64 18.39
C LYS A 137 -2.65 0.19 18.62
N GLY A 138 -2.28 0.41 19.88
CA GLY A 138 -1.10 1.20 20.28
C GLY A 138 0.24 0.53 20.00
N ARG A 139 0.24 -0.77 19.66
CA ARG A 139 1.44 -1.55 19.36
C ARG A 139 1.64 -1.86 17.88
N MET A 140 0.78 -1.34 17.00
CA MET A 140 0.84 -1.62 15.56
C MET A 140 2.21 -1.27 14.94
N ASN A 141 2.80 -0.14 15.31
CA ASN A 141 4.12 0.25 14.81
C ASN A 141 5.22 -0.75 15.19
N PHE A 142 5.16 -1.34 16.39
CA PHE A 142 6.12 -2.37 16.79
C PHE A 142 5.96 -3.63 15.93
N PHE A 143 4.72 -4.05 15.68
CA PHE A 143 4.43 -5.18 14.81
C PHE A 143 4.96 -4.94 13.38
N LEU A 144 4.75 -3.77 12.80
CA LEU A 144 5.26 -3.45 11.45
C LEU A 144 6.79 -3.37 11.41
N ASN A 145 7.45 -2.93 12.48
CA ASN A 145 8.91 -2.84 12.54
C ASN A 145 9.60 -4.20 12.49
N GLU A 146 8.91 -5.29 12.81
CA GLU A 146 9.46 -6.65 12.71
C GLU A 146 9.65 -7.13 11.25
N TRP A 147 9.10 -6.39 10.28
CA TRP A 147 9.13 -6.71 8.85
C TRP A 147 10.12 -5.85 8.06
N LYS A 148 10.85 -4.95 8.73
CA LYS A 148 11.78 -4.00 8.09
C LYS A 148 13.15 -4.61 7.82
#